data_AF-A0A9P1HMM3-F1
#
_entry.id   AF-A0A9P1HMM3-F1
#
_cell.length_a   1.000
_cell.length_b   1.000
_cell.length_c   1.000
_cell.angle_alpha   90.00
_cell.angle_beta   90.00
_cell.angle_gamma   90.00
#
_symmetry.space_group_name_H-M   'P 1'
#
loop_
_entity.id
_entity.type
_entity.pdbx_description
1 polymer ?
#
loop_
_entity_poly.entity_id
_entity_poly.type
_entity_poly.pdbx_seq_one_letter_code
_entity_poly.pdbx_strand_id
1 'polypeptide(L)'
;MLQLYIFWSLCLISPIWAATCTRVQACSAQLKTFPTFEEDGSGYGSGMIPLYDEVFETVPFDFSQTPYVDNFELCECAGNATCDSSIESRNMKLDETTQLTFCEDVSKQIALPCSGRRGVIRVIGPAESSGIAVASISSTLVFCNCPLGYRRMPATSWGGEQLSVEYKCN
;
A
#
# COMPACT_ATOMS: atom_id res chain seq x y z
N MET A 1 -53.40 26.48 -13.04
CA MET A 1 -52.07 26.82 -13.59
C MET A 1 -51.43 27.77 -12.58
N LEU A 2 -50.29 27.53 -11.95
CA LEU A 2 -49.10 26.83 -12.40
C LEU A 2 -48.37 26.31 -11.13
N GLN A 3 -48.04 25.03 -11.14
CA GLN A 3 -47.23 24.33 -10.16
C GLN A 3 -45.82 24.30 -10.74
N LEU A 4 -44.82 24.93 -10.09
CA LEU A 4 -43.42 24.78 -10.50
C LEU A 4 -42.46 25.01 -9.32
N TYR A 5 -41.82 23.91 -8.89
CA TYR A 5 -40.41 23.69 -8.53
C TYR A 5 -39.62 24.90 -7.98
N ILE A 6 -38.84 24.79 -6.90
CA ILE A 6 -37.60 24.00 -6.82
C ILE A 6 -37.32 23.68 -5.34
N PHE A 7 -37.62 22.44 -4.94
CA PHE A 7 -36.75 21.69 -4.05
C PHE A 7 -35.45 21.48 -4.83
N TRP A 8 -34.30 21.91 -4.31
CA TRP A 8 -32.97 21.32 -4.54
C TRP A 8 -31.90 22.27 -3.98
N SER A 9 -31.38 21.93 -2.81
CA SER A 9 -29.93 22.02 -2.47
C SER A 9 -29.74 21.73 -0.99
N LEU A 10 -30.21 20.56 -0.55
CA LEU A 10 -29.50 19.86 0.52
C LEU A 10 -28.39 19.10 -0.20
N CYS A 11 -27.26 19.78 -0.36
CA CYS A 11 -26.00 19.13 -0.68
C CYS A 11 -25.79 18.10 0.44
N LEU A 12 -26.07 16.84 0.13
CA LEU A 12 -25.68 15.68 0.92
C LEU A 12 -24.15 15.73 1.00
N ILE A 13 -23.65 16.44 2.00
CA ILE A 13 -22.33 16.19 2.55
C ILE A 13 -22.51 14.86 3.26
N SER A 14 -22.40 13.77 2.49
CA SER A 14 -22.15 12.47 3.08
C SER A 14 -20.81 12.62 3.77
N PRO A 15 -20.75 12.61 5.10
CA PRO A 15 -19.46 12.50 5.76
C PRO A 15 -18.80 11.23 5.21
N ILE A 16 -17.57 11.37 4.73
CA ILE A 16 -16.73 10.25 4.35
C ILE A 16 -16.44 9.53 5.66
N TRP A 17 -17.32 8.63 6.10
CA TRP A 17 -17.06 7.79 7.26
C TRP A 17 -16.09 6.75 6.75
N ALA A 18 -14.81 6.91 7.08
CA ALA A 18 -13.87 5.83 6.88
C ALA A 18 -14.44 4.60 7.58
N ALA A 19 -14.48 3.47 6.86
CA ALA A 19 -15.02 2.25 7.44
C ALA A 19 -14.25 1.91 8.72
N THR A 20 -14.92 1.34 9.72
CA THR A 20 -14.25 0.90 10.95
C THR A 20 -13.29 -0.25 10.64
N CYS A 21 -12.07 -0.20 11.17
CA CYS A 21 -11.07 -1.22 10.94
C CYS A 21 -11.53 -2.60 11.43
N THR A 22 -11.34 -3.62 10.59
CA THR A 22 -11.44 -5.00 11.03
C THR A 22 -10.13 -5.44 11.70
N ARG A 23 -10.17 -6.54 12.44
CA ARG A 23 -8.99 -7.10 13.13
C ARG A 23 -7.82 -7.37 12.18
N VAL A 24 -8.08 -7.72 10.91
CA VAL A 24 -7.05 -8.13 9.94
C VAL A 24 -6.60 -6.99 9.03
N GLN A 25 -6.99 -5.75 9.34
CA GLN A 25 -6.64 -4.56 8.56
C GLN A 25 -5.75 -3.63 9.38
N ALA A 26 -4.78 -3.03 8.70
CA ALA A 26 -4.05 -1.88 9.20
C ALA A 26 -4.94 -0.64 9.11
N CYS A 27 -4.82 0.27 10.08
CA CYS A 27 -5.55 1.53 10.10
C CYS A 27 -4.89 2.60 9.22
N SER A 28 -3.57 2.54 9.12
CA SER A 28 -2.82 3.34 8.17
C SER A 28 -1.64 2.56 7.61
N ALA A 29 -1.11 3.05 6.50
CA ALA A 29 0.08 2.50 5.88
C ALA A 29 1.01 3.61 5.42
N GLN A 30 2.31 3.38 5.56
CA GLN A 30 3.35 4.23 5.03
C GLN A 30 4.03 3.52 3.86
N LEU A 31 4.19 4.24 2.76
CA LEU A 31 4.92 3.80 1.59
C LEU A 31 6.09 4.76 1.35
N LYS A 32 7.27 4.19 1.15
CA LYS A 32 8.50 4.90 0.81
C LYS A 32 8.87 4.59 -0.62
N THR A 33 8.88 5.62 -1.44
CA THR A 33 9.29 5.55 -2.84
C THR A 33 10.67 6.15 -2.96
N PHE A 34 11.63 5.33 -3.39
CA PHE A 34 13.01 5.77 -3.59
C PHE A 34 13.15 6.35 -5.01
N PRO A 35 13.97 7.39 -5.20
CA PRO A 35 14.31 7.83 -6.54
C PRO A 35 15.04 6.70 -7.27
N THR A 36 14.79 6.59 -8.57
CA THR A 36 15.62 5.77 -9.45
C THR A 36 16.98 6.44 -9.63
N PHE A 37 18.03 5.67 -9.94
CA PHE A 37 19.27 6.28 -10.40
C PHE A 37 18.97 7.21 -11.58
N GLU A 38 19.39 8.47 -11.52
CA GLU A 38 19.28 9.39 -12.64
C GLU A 38 20.09 8.79 -13.80
N GLU A 39 19.39 8.39 -14.86
CA GLU A 39 20.06 8.19 -16.13
C GLU A 39 20.40 9.59 -16.63
N ASP A 40 21.67 9.95 -16.63
CA ASP A 40 22.19 11.17 -17.28
C ASP A 40 21.85 11.10 -18.77
N GLY A 41 20.62 11.46 -19.13
CA GLY A 41 20.05 11.47 -20.46
C GLY A 41 20.64 12.60 -21.29
N SER A 42 21.94 12.51 -21.58
CA SER A 42 22.65 13.35 -22.54
C SER A 42 22.90 12.56 -23.82
N GLY A 43 21.85 12.46 -24.64
CA GLY A 43 21.91 12.31 -26.10
C GLY A 43 22.42 10.98 -26.67
N TYR A 44 21.58 10.29 -27.43
CA TYR A 44 21.88 9.82 -28.80
C TYR A 44 20.56 9.39 -29.47
N GLY A 45 19.77 10.39 -29.89
CA GLY A 45 18.70 10.17 -30.85
C GLY A 45 19.29 10.07 -32.26
N SER A 46 19.66 8.86 -32.70
CA SER A 46 19.75 8.51 -34.12
C SER A 46 19.72 7.00 -34.32
N GLY A 47 18.54 6.51 -34.69
CA GLY A 47 18.38 5.28 -35.45
C GLY A 47 18.28 4.01 -34.61
N MET A 48 17.05 3.53 -34.44
CA MET A 48 16.58 2.19 -34.86
C MET A 48 15.37 1.81 -34.02
N ILE A 49 14.33 1.36 -34.71
CA ILE A 49 13.08 0.81 -34.18
C ILE A 49 13.42 -0.43 -33.33
N PRO A 50 12.95 -0.61 -32.08
CA PRO A 50 13.09 -1.89 -31.43
C PRO A 50 11.99 -2.83 -31.95
N LEU A 51 12.43 -3.81 -32.73
CA LEU A 51 11.75 -5.10 -32.86
C LEU A 51 12.27 -5.97 -31.71
N TYR A 52 11.33 -6.63 -31.01
CA TYR A 52 11.44 -7.58 -29.89
C TYR A 52 11.10 -7.03 -28.49
N ASP A 53 10.27 -7.83 -27.82
CA ASP A 53 9.58 -7.62 -26.55
C ASP A 53 10.34 -6.73 -25.58
N GLU A 54 9.72 -5.60 -25.25
CA GLU A 54 10.18 -4.65 -24.24
C GLU A 54 10.34 -5.39 -22.91
N VAL A 55 11.55 -5.90 -22.67
CA VAL A 55 12.05 -6.14 -21.33
C VAL A 55 12.11 -4.75 -20.73
N PHE A 56 11.06 -4.37 -19.99
CA PHE A 56 11.09 -3.18 -19.14
C PHE A 56 12.38 -3.26 -18.33
N GLU A 57 13.39 -2.48 -18.71
CA GLU A 57 14.60 -2.36 -17.93
C GLU A 57 14.15 -1.76 -16.60
N THR A 58 14.12 -2.61 -15.58
CA THR A 58 13.76 -2.19 -14.24
C THR A 58 14.87 -1.27 -13.77
N VAL A 59 14.66 0.05 -13.91
CA VAL A 59 15.63 1.03 -13.41
C VAL A 59 15.77 0.78 -11.90
N PRO A 60 16.96 0.42 -11.41
CA PRO A 60 17.11 0.06 -10.01
C PRO A 60 16.83 1.29 -9.12
N PHE A 61 16.19 1.05 -7.98
CA PHE A 61 15.95 2.09 -6.98
C PHE A 61 17.24 2.41 -6.22
N ASP A 62 17.53 3.69 -6.00
CA ASP A 62 18.64 4.13 -5.17
C ASP A 62 18.21 4.20 -3.69
N PHE A 63 18.41 3.09 -2.98
CA PHE A 63 18.13 3.00 -1.54
C PHE A 63 19.07 3.84 -0.66
N SER A 64 20.11 4.47 -1.23
CA SER A 64 21.00 5.38 -0.49
C SER A 64 20.44 6.79 -0.36
N GLN A 65 19.47 7.16 -1.20
CA GLN A 65 18.85 8.48 -1.18
C GLN A 65 17.66 8.57 -0.21
N THR A 66 17.27 9.81 0.11
CA THR A 66 16.11 10.06 0.96
C THR A 66 14.83 9.70 0.19
N PRO A 67 14.02 8.75 0.67
CA PRO A 67 12.80 8.38 -0.03
C PRO A 67 11.72 9.45 0.13
N TYR A 68 10.83 9.52 -0.85
CA TYR A 68 9.55 10.19 -0.71
C TYR A 68 8.62 9.30 0.14
N VAL A 69 7.97 9.89 1.15
CA VAL A 69 7.17 9.14 2.14
C VAL A 69 5.71 9.56 2.04
N ASP A 70 4.86 8.64 1.62
CA ASP A 70 3.41 8.81 1.62
C ASP A 70 2.78 8.05 2.78
N ASN A 71 1.79 8.66 3.41
CA ASN A 71 0.99 8.03 4.45
C ASN A 71 -0.46 7.95 4.00
N PHE A 72 -1.06 6.77 4.15
CA PHE A 72 -2.42 6.48 3.72
C PHE A 72 -3.26 6.08 4.92
N GLU A 73 -4.39 6.76 5.11
CA GLU A 73 -5.42 6.37 6.07
C GLU A 73 -6.36 5.36 5.41
N LEU A 74 -6.48 4.18 6.01
CA LEU A 74 -7.22 3.04 5.43
C LEU A 74 -8.58 2.84 6.09
N CYS A 75 -8.64 3.01 7.41
CA CYS A 75 -9.85 2.82 8.21
C CYS A 75 -9.74 3.51 9.56
N GLU A 76 -10.89 3.73 10.22
CA GLU A 76 -10.95 4.32 11.55
C GLU A 76 -10.95 3.25 12.65
N CYS A 77 -10.17 3.48 13.71
CA CYS A 77 -10.14 2.60 14.86
C CYS A 77 -11.43 2.67 15.68
N ALA A 78 -11.93 1.51 16.14
CA ALA A 78 -13.14 1.45 16.95
C ALA A 78 -12.90 1.90 18.40
N GLY A 79 -13.88 2.59 18.99
CA GLY A 79 -13.89 2.93 20.42
C GLY A 79 -12.82 3.95 20.80
N ASN A 80 -11.98 3.61 21.79
CA ASN A 80 -10.91 4.49 22.29
C ASN A 80 -9.53 4.15 21.70
N ALA A 81 -9.46 3.25 20.73
CA ALA A 81 -8.21 2.91 20.06
C ALA A 81 -7.80 4.03 19.08
N THR A 82 -6.48 4.18 18.88
CA THR A 82 -5.93 5.25 18.03
C THR A 82 -5.02 4.68 16.96
N CYS A 83 -5.06 5.27 15.77
CA CYS A 83 -4.15 4.93 14.68
C CYS A 83 -2.87 5.77 14.79
N ASP A 84 -2.00 5.43 15.73
CA ASP A 84 -0.80 6.21 16.04
C ASP A 84 0.47 5.48 15.58
N SER A 85 1.07 5.98 14.50
CA SER A 85 2.30 5.45 13.91
C SER A 85 3.56 5.80 14.71
N SER A 86 3.47 6.66 15.73
CA SER A 86 4.60 6.93 16.63
C SER A 86 4.83 5.79 17.64
N ILE A 87 3.82 4.92 17.84
CA ILE A 87 3.89 3.79 18.76
C ILE A 87 4.46 2.56 18.04
N GLU A 88 5.71 2.23 18.29
CA GLU A 88 6.43 1.14 17.61
C GLU A 88 5.72 -0.22 17.74
N SER A 89 5.10 -0.53 18.89
CA SER A 89 4.39 -1.81 19.10
C SER A 89 3.16 -1.98 18.21
N ARG A 90 2.66 -0.90 17.59
CA ARG A 90 1.54 -0.90 16.64
C ARG A 90 2.00 -0.91 15.19
N ASN A 91 3.31 -0.80 14.96
CA ASN A 91 3.89 -0.77 13.63
C ASN A 91 4.37 -2.16 13.23
N MET A 92 4.05 -2.55 12.00
CA MET A 92 4.57 -3.74 11.34
C MET A 92 5.34 -3.30 10.10
N LYS A 93 6.67 -3.31 10.19
CA LYS A 93 7.55 -3.09 9.03
C LYS A 93 7.57 -4.35 8.17
N LEU A 94 7.05 -4.27 6.94
CA LEU A 94 7.01 -5.39 6.01
C LEU A 94 8.31 -5.49 5.20
N ASP A 95 8.81 -4.36 4.72
CA ASP A 95 10.11 -4.25 4.07
C ASP A 95 10.67 -2.82 4.26
N GLU A 96 11.72 -2.45 3.54
CA GLU A 96 12.28 -1.09 3.61
C GLU A 96 11.34 -0.01 3.05
N THR A 97 10.37 -0.40 2.22
CA THR A 97 9.45 0.50 1.53
C THR A 97 8.09 0.61 2.22
N THR A 98 7.65 -0.42 2.93
CA THR A 98 6.26 -0.52 3.40
C THR A 98 6.19 -0.79 4.89
N GLN A 99 5.45 0.05 5.60
CA GLN A 99 5.11 -0.11 7.01
C GLN A 99 3.61 0.01 7.21
N LEU A 100 3.05 -0.87 8.02
CA LEU A 100 1.64 -0.86 8.40
C LEU A 100 1.50 -0.43 9.86
N THR A 101 0.47 0.36 10.17
CA THR A 101 0.13 0.75 11.54
C THR A 101 -1.25 0.22 11.90
N PHE A 102 -1.38 -0.31 13.11
CA PHE A 102 -2.59 -0.93 13.63
C PHE A 102 -3.20 -0.12 14.78
N CYS A 103 -4.47 -0.41 15.08
CA CYS A 103 -5.20 0.26 16.16
C CYS A 103 -4.73 -0.18 17.55
N GLU A 104 -4.24 -1.41 17.66
CA GLU A 104 -3.68 -2.00 18.88
C GLU A 104 -2.28 -2.55 18.64
N ASP A 105 -1.62 -3.03 19.70
CA ASP A 105 -0.33 -3.70 19.57
C ASP A 105 -0.44 -4.88 18.58
N VAL A 106 0.51 -4.99 17.67
CA VAL A 106 0.54 -6.03 16.62
C VAL A 106 0.42 -7.43 17.23
N SER A 107 1.07 -7.67 18.37
CA SER A 107 1.04 -8.95 19.08
C SER A 107 -0.34 -9.30 19.66
N LYS A 108 -1.19 -8.31 19.93
CA LYS A 108 -2.57 -8.50 20.42
C LYS A 108 -3.55 -8.62 19.27
N GLN A 109 -3.47 -7.70 18.32
CA GLN A 109 -4.37 -7.67 17.16
C GLN A 109 -4.11 -8.87 16.24
N ILE A 110 -2.85 -9.10 15.88
CA ILE A 110 -2.39 -10.17 15.00
C ILE A 110 -1.56 -11.18 15.81
N ALA A 111 -2.24 -11.95 16.67
CA ALA A 111 -1.57 -12.83 17.63
C ALA A 111 -0.95 -14.10 17.02
N LEU A 112 -1.40 -14.51 15.83
CA LEU A 112 -0.98 -15.78 15.24
C LEU A 112 0.32 -15.60 14.44
N PRO A 113 1.36 -16.41 14.71
CA PRO A 113 2.52 -16.46 13.83
C PRO A 113 2.12 -17.13 12.51
N CYS A 114 2.62 -16.63 11.38
CA CYS A 114 2.33 -17.27 10.10
C CYS A 114 2.98 -18.66 10.05
N SER A 115 2.20 -19.67 9.67
CA SER A 115 2.67 -21.04 9.51
C SER A 115 2.23 -21.62 8.17
N GLY A 116 3.12 -22.37 7.53
CA GLY A 116 2.86 -23.03 6.25
C GLY A 116 2.58 -22.06 5.10
N ARG A 117 1.76 -22.49 4.13
CA ARG A 117 1.48 -21.75 2.88
C ARG A 117 0.30 -20.77 2.98
N ARG A 118 -0.42 -20.73 4.11
CA ARG A 118 -1.69 -19.99 4.26
C ARG A 118 -1.59 -18.71 5.08
N GLY A 119 -0.47 -18.47 5.75
CA GLY A 119 -0.21 -17.19 6.40
C GLY A 119 0.32 -16.19 5.38
N VAL A 120 -0.58 -15.40 4.79
CA VAL A 120 -0.20 -14.42 3.77
C VAL A 120 -0.62 -13.04 4.23
N ILE A 121 0.30 -12.11 4.11
CA ILE A 121 0.07 -10.69 4.33
C ILE A 121 -0.01 -10.05 2.95
N ARG A 122 -1.03 -9.24 2.70
CA ARG A 122 -1.24 -8.58 1.41
C ARG A 122 -1.37 -7.08 1.57
N VAL A 123 -0.68 -6.38 0.69
CA VAL A 123 -0.84 -4.94 0.45
C VAL A 123 -1.43 -4.77 -0.94
N ILE A 124 -2.52 -4.01 -1.05
CA ILE A 124 -3.30 -3.89 -2.28
C ILE A 124 -3.41 -2.42 -2.67
N GLY A 125 -3.19 -2.12 -3.94
CA GLY A 125 -3.22 -0.76 -4.46
C GLY A 125 -3.12 -0.70 -5.97
N PRO A 126 -3.36 0.48 -6.58
CA PRO A 126 -3.11 0.68 -8.01
C PRO A 126 -1.64 0.41 -8.35
N ALA A 127 -1.39 -0.10 -9.55
CA ALA A 127 -0.02 -0.30 -10.03
C ALA A 127 0.74 1.04 -10.11
N GLU A 128 1.98 1.03 -9.64
CA GLU A 128 2.95 2.04 -10.04
C GLU A 128 3.26 1.88 -11.55
N SER A 129 3.73 2.95 -12.19
CA SER A 129 4.11 2.96 -13.61
C SER A 129 5.12 1.87 -14.00
N SER A 130 5.96 1.42 -13.04
CA SER A 130 6.89 0.29 -13.21
C SER A 130 6.22 -1.09 -13.28
N GLY A 131 4.97 -1.22 -12.80
CA GLY A 131 4.25 -2.49 -12.66
C GLY A 131 4.76 -3.43 -11.56
N ILE A 132 5.80 -3.05 -10.82
CA ILE A 132 6.46 -3.91 -9.81
C ILE A 132 5.99 -3.57 -8.39
N ALA A 133 5.62 -2.31 -8.16
CA ALA A 133 5.14 -1.80 -6.89
C ALA A 133 3.72 -1.23 -7.01
N VAL A 134 3.11 -0.96 -5.85
CA VAL A 134 1.86 -0.21 -5.78
C VAL A 134 2.18 1.28 -5.72
N ALA A 135 1.41 2.12 -6.42
CA ALA A 135 1.56 3.57 -6.38
C ALA A 135 1.00 4.16 -5.08
N SER A 136 -0.01 3.51 -4.50
CA SER A 136 -0.63 3.88 -3.23
C SER A 136 -1.22 2.65 -2.55
N ILE A 137 -1.47 2.72 -1.25
CA ILE A 137 -2.04 1.59 -0.50
C ILE A 137 -3.52 1.86 -0.28
N SER A 138 -4.37 1.02 -0.87
CA SER A 138 -5.82 1.11 -0.79
C SER A 138 -6.43 0.19 0.26
N SER A 139 -5.84 -0.98 0.47
CA SER A 139 -6.30 -1.96 1.45
C SER A 139 -5.16 -2.88 1.86
N THR A 140 -5.29 -3.44 3.06
CA THR A 140 -4.37 -4.44 3.60
C THR A 140 -5.14 -5.65 4.11
N LEU A 141 -4.51 -6.82 4.06
CA LEU A 141 -5.03 -8.05 4.66
C LEU A 141 -3.91 -8.75 5.39
N VAL A 142 -3.99 -8.78 6.72
CA VAL A 142 -2.96 -9.27 7.63
C VAL A 142 -3.58 -10.29 8.57
N PHE A 143 -3.34 -11.57 8.33
CA PHE A 143 -3.92 -12.65 9.13
C PHE A 143 -2.97 -13.21 10.20
N CYS A 144 -1.69 -12.89 10.09
CA CYS A 144 -0.63 -13.44 10.92
C CYS A 144 0.58 -12.50 10.92
N ASN A 145 1.52 -12.71 11.84
CA ASN A 145 2.76 -11.95 11.94
C ASN A 145 3.99 -12.87 11.74
N CYS A 146 5.13 -12.26 11.43
CA CYS A 146 6.41 -12.96 11.29
C CYS A 146 7.45 -12.37 12.24
N PRO A 147 7.79 -13.05 13.35
CA PRO A 147 8.78 -12.55 14.30
C PRO A 147 10.19 -12.39 13.71
N LEU A 148 10.52 -13.18 12.68
CA LEU A 148 11.83 -13.18 12.00
C LEU A 148 11.86 -12.26 10.77
N GLY A 149 10.84 -11.42 10.59
CA GLY A 149 10.71 -10.53 9.45
C GLY A 149 10.01 -11.17 8.24
N TYR A 150 9.89 -10.37 7.19
CA TYR A 150 9.09 -10.70 6.02
C TYR A 150 9.94 -10.70 4.74
N ARG A 151 9.47 -11.47 3.77
CA ARG A 151 9.97 -11.54 2.39
C ARG A 151 8.86 -11.12 1.45
N ARG A 152 9.14 -10.09 0.65
CA ARG A 152 8.26 -9.65 -0.44
C ARG A 152 8.24 -10.68 -1.56
N MET A 153 7.03 -11.02 -2.02
CA MET A 153 6.77 -11.82 -3.21
C MET A 153 6.53 -10.89 -4.41
N PRO A 154 6.69 -11.38 -5.65
CA PRO A 154 6.32 -10.62 -6.84
C PRO A 154 4.86 -10.13 -6.78
N ALA A 155 4.62 -8.91 -7.24
CA ALA A 155 3.27 -8.36 -7.33
C ALA A 155 2.42 -9.20 -8.29
N THR A 156 1.14 -9.37 -7.95
CA THR A 156 0.16 -10.11 -8.76
C THR A 156 -1.06 -9.25 -9.02
N SER A 157 -1.77 -9.47 -10.13
CA SER A 157 -3.03 -8.75 -10.38
C SER A 157 -4.09 -9.15 -9.34
N TRP A 158 -4.71 -8.16 -8.71
CA TRP A 158 -5.79 -8.35 -7.73
C TRP A 158 -7.19 -8.19 -8.35
N GLY A 159 -7.27 -7.54 -9.51
CA GLY A 159 -8.51 -7.22 -10.23
C GLY A 159 -8.53 -5.74 -10.65
N GLY A 160 -9.07 -5.47 -11.84
CA GLY A 160 -8.98 -4.13 -12.45
C GLY A 160 -7.52 -3.71 -12.63
N GLU A 161 -7.20 -2.45 -12.30
CA GLU A 161 -5.85 -1.87 -12.34
C GLU A 161 -5.09 -2.02 -11.01
N GLN A 162 -5.57 -2.88 -10.10
CA GLN A 162 -4.94 -3.10 -8.79
C GLN A 162 -3.95 -4.27 -8.80
N LEU A 163 -2.85 -4.07 -8.09
CA LEU A 163 -1.87 -5.08 -7.73
C LEU A 163 -2.04 -5.51 -6.27
N SER A 164 -1.70 -6.77 -6.01
CA SER A 164 -1.50 -7.34 -4.69
C SER A 164 -0.04 -7.73 -4.53
N VAL A 165 0.60 -7.11 -3.55
CA VAL A 165 1.95 -7.47 -3.09
C VAL A 165 1.80 -8.38 -1.87
N GLU A 166 2.26 -9.61 -2.02
CA GLU A 166 2.24 -10.60 -0.94
C GLU A 166 3.55 -10.59 -0.15
N TYR A 167 3.43 -10.80 1.16
CA TYR A 167 4.55 -10.97 2.08
C TYR A 167 4.43 -12.30 2.82
N LYS A 168 5.56 -13.01 2.91
CA LYS A 168 5.70 -14.30 3.63
C LYS A 168 6.76 -14.17 4.71
N CYS A 169 6.74 -15.04 5.73
CA CYS A 169 7.85 -15.09 6.68
C CYS A 169 9.14 -15.56 5.99
N ASN A 170 10.27 -15.04 6.47
CA ASN A 170 11.60 -15.58 6.17
C ASN A 170 11.81 -16.97 6.76
#